data_AF-A0A426U927-F1
#
_entry.id   AF-A0A426U927-F1
#
_cell.length_a   1.000
_cell.length_b   1.000
_cell.length_c   1.000
_cell.angle_alpha   90.00
_cell.angle_beta   90.00
_cell.angle_gamma   90.00
#
_symmetry.space_group_name_H-M   'P 1'
#
loop_
_entity.id
_entity.type
_entity.pdbx_description
1 polymer ?
#
loop_
_entity_poly.entity_id
_entity_poly.type
_entity_poly.pdbx_seq_one_letter_code
_entity_poly.pdbx_strand_id
1 'polypeptide(L)'
;MAVDLVMSTGAALSLSWAMDGLNEGMAIELREPGESDVDLPGDAVDVSGHVDWERFLGAEIVEISPAWHVPNEGCPEMPWAYRLGFSNTSSLVIALGTAEGEGFRYMPDELIVIFDASLAAAYRIPASDTSSRG
;
A
#
# COMPACT_ATOMS: atom_id res chain seq x y z
N MET A 1 -6.46 9.06 1.59
CA MET A 1 -6.23 8.06 2.65
C MET A 1 -4.80 7.58 2.58
N ALA A 2 -4.21 7.13 3.70
CA ALA A 2 -2.87 6.58 3.73
C ALA A 2 -2.74 5.42 4.72
N VAL A 3 -1.71 4.60 4.52
CA VAL A 3 -1.21 3.60 5.44
C VAL A 3 0.20 4.00 5.84
N ASP A 4 0.42 4.20 7.14
CA ASP A 4 1.72 4.58 7.68
C ASP A 4 2.37 3.40 8.42
N LEU A 5 3.59 3.08 8.02
CA LEU A 5 4.44 2.11 8.71
C LEU A 5 5.47 2.87 9.54
N VAL A 6 5.18 3.03 10.82
CA VAL A 6 6.02 3.78 11.76
C VAL A 6 7.17 2.90 12.25
N MET A 7 8.40 3.37 12.03
CA MET A 7 9.62 2.71 12.47
C MET A 7 9.89 3.02 13.94
N SER A 8 10.71 2.19 14.59
CA SER A 8 11.14 2.40 15.98
C SER A 8 11.93 3.70 16.19
N THR A 9 12.49 4.27 15.12
CA THR A 9 13.18 5.56 15.12
C THR A 9 12.24 6.76 15.14
N GLY A 10 10.93 6.57 14.91
CA GLY A 10 9.95 7.63 14.72
C GLY A 10 9.82 8.12 13.26
N ALA A 11 10.63 7.59 12.34
CA ALA A 11 10.41 7.72 10.90
C ALA A 11 9.15 6.95 10.49
N ALA A 12 8.52 7.32 9.38
CA ALA A 12 7.38 6.59 8.85
C ALA A 12 7.46 6.43 7.34
N LEU A 13 7.12 5.25 6.84
CA LEU A 13 6.87 5.03 5.41
C LEU A 13 5.37 5.18 5.17
N SER A 14 4.97 6.22 4.45
CA SER A 14 3.58 6.52 4.12
C SER A 14 3.25 6.05 2.72
N LEU A 15 2.16 5.29 2.58
CA LEU A 15 1.61 4.88 1.30
C LEU A 15 0.21 5.47 1.17
N SER A 16 0.02 6.34 0.18
CA SER A 16 -1.22 7.10 0.02
C SER A 16 -1.73 7.03 -1.40
N TRP A 17 -3.04 7.18 -1.57
CA TRP A 17 -3.59 7.48 -2.89
C TRP A 17 -3.18 8.90 -3.29
N ALA A 18 -2.72 9.05 -4.54
CA ALA A 18 -2.39 10.32 -5.13
C ALA A 18 -3.03 10.46 -6.52
N MET A 19 -3.36 11.70 -6.87
CA MET A 19 -3.88 12.06 -8.19
C MET A 19 -3.13 13.29 -8.68
N ASP A 20 -2.44 13.15 -9.82
CA ASP A 20 -1.84 14.27 -10.54
C ASP A 20 -2.58 14.46 -11.88
N GLY A 21 -3.56 15.37 -11.87
CA GLY A 21 -4.46 15.59 -13.01
C GLY A 21 -5.32 14.37 -13.31
N LEU A 22 -5.00 13.64 -14.39
CA LEU A 22 -5.67 12.41 -14.82
C LEU A 22 -4.84 11.15 -14.51
N ASN A 23 -3.75 11.27 -13.75
CA ASN A 23 -2.89 10.18 -13.36
C ASN A 23 -3.20 9.78 -11.92
N GLU A 24 -4.12 8.83 -11.74
CA GLU A 24 -4.29 8.19 -10.44
C GLU A 24 -3.18 7.16 -10.16
N GLY A 25 -2.84 7.01 -8.89
CA GLY A 25 -1.88 6.01 -8.45
C GLY A 25 -1.67 6.01 -6.95
N MET A 26 -0.69 5.23 -6.52
CA MET A 26 -0.17 5.26 -5.16
C MET A 26 1.12 6.08 -5.12
N ALA A 27 1.19 6.97 -4.14
CA ALA A 27 2.44 7.60 -3.72
C ALA A 27 3.06 6.80 -2.57
N ILE A 28 4.39 6.84 -2.49
CA ILE A 28 5.17 6.30 -1.39
C ILE A 28 6.17 7.37 -0.93
N GLU A 29 6.13 7.71 0.35
CA GLU A 29 6.93 8.77 0.94
C GLU A 29 7.58 8.29 2.25
N LEU A 30 8.85 8.69 2.47
CA LEU A 30 9.54 8.44 3.73
C LEU A 30 9.57 9.74 4.53
N ARG A 31 8.90 9.74 5.68
CA ARG A 31 8.92 10.82 6.66
C ARG A 31 10.07 10.62 7.65
N GLU A 32 10.85 11.65 7.88
CA GLU A 32 11.94 11.62 8.85
C GLU A 32 11.41 11.70 10.31
N PRO A 33 12.19 11.22 11.30
CA PRO A 33 11.83 11.38 12.70
C PRO A 33 11.66 12.86 13.08
N GLY A 34 10.51 13.20 13.65
CA GLY A 34 10.22 14.57 14.11
C GLY A 34 9.68 15.51 13.04
N GLU A 35 9.59 15.07 11.78
CA GLU A 35 8.73 15.75 10.81
C GLU A 35 7.26 15.60 11.24
N SER A 36 6.48 16.66 10.99
CA SER A 36 5.04 16.65 11.26
C SER A 36 4.37 15.62 10.36
N ASP A 37 3.30 14.98 10.83
CA ASP A 37 2.51 14.14 9.94
C ASP A 37 2.05 14.93 8.72
N VAL A 38 1.99 14.25 7.59
CA VAL A 38 1.39 14.81 6.38
C VAL A 38 -0.05 15.17 6.75
N ASP A 39 -0.46 16.38 6.42
CA ASP A 39 -1.78 16.94 6.75
C ASP A 39 -2.87 16.25 5.91
N LEU A 40 -3.01 14.94 6.10
CA LEU A 40 -3.97 14.09 5.44
C LEU A 40 -5.29 14.19 6.21
N PRO A 41 -6.41 14.36 5.51
CA PRO A 41 -7.70 14.44 6.16
C PRO A 41 -8.05 13.09 6.81
N GLY A 42 -8.39 13.12 8.10
CA GLY A 42 -8.87 11.98 8.89
C GLY A 42 -8.16 11.83 10.23
N ASP A 43 -8.72 10.99 11.11
CA ASP A 43 -8.05 10.58 12.34
C ASP A 43 -7.23 9.31 12.08
N ALA A 44 -5.98 9.29 12.54
CA ALA A 44 -5.15 8.09 12.47
C ALA A 44 -5.69 7.01 13.44
N VAL A 45 -5.75 5.76 12.97
CA VAL A 45 -6.14 4.61 13.78
C VAL A 45 -4.92 3.71 13.97
N ASP A 46 -4.49 3.56 15.23
CA ASP A 46 -3.42 2.61 15.58
C ASP A 46 -3.94 1.17 15.49
N VAL A 47 -3.33 0.39 14.60
CA VAL A 47 -3.65 -1.02 14.34
C VAL A 47 -2.59 -1.98 14.88
N SER A 48 -1.59 -1.48 15.63
CA SER A 48 -0.52 -2.31 16.21
C SER A 48 -1.02 -3.44 17.11
N GLY A 49 -2.17 -3.25 17.78
CA GLY A 49 -2.80 -4.29 18.60
C GLY A 49 -3.57 -5.36 17.83
N HIS A 50 -3.70 -5.25 16.50
CA HIS A 50 -4.51 -6.17 15.70
C HIS A 50 -3.71 -7.41 15.27
N VAL A 51 -4.33 -8.59 15.38
CA VAL A 51 -3.66 -9.91 15.18
C VAL A 51 -2.98 -10.05 13.81
N ASP A 52 -3.56 -9.48 12.77
CA ASP A 52 -2.98 -9.54 11.42
C ASP A 52 -1.63 -8.82 11.32
N TRP A 53 -1.43 -7.78 12.13
CA TRP A 53 -0.23 -6.95 12.14
C TRP A 53 0.90 -7.50 13.02
N GLU A 54 0.59 -8.37 13.98
CA GLU A 54 1.52 -8.88 14.99
C GLU A 54 2.82 -9.42 14.39
N ARG A 55 2.73 -10.14 13.27
CA ARG A 55 3.89 -10.74 12.59
C ARG A 55 4.81 -9.72 11.92
N PHE A 56 4.37 -8.50 11.68
CA PHE A 56 5.14 -7.45 10.99
C PHE A 56 5.81 -6.49 11.98
N LEU A 57 5.33 -6.45 13.23
CA LEU A 57 5.89 -5.59 14.25
C LEU A 57 7.32 -6.00 14.62
N GLY A 58 8.22 -5.03 14.60
CA GLY A 58 9.65 -5.23 14.88
C GLY A 58 10.43 -5.94 13.76
N ALA A 59 9.76 -6.37 12.68
CA ALA A 59 10.43 -6.91 11.51
C ALA A 59 10.93 -5.78 10.61
N GLU A 60 12.10 -5.97 10.00
CA GLU A 60 12.69 -4.98 9.08
C GLU A 60 12.05 -5.13 7.70
N ILE A 61 11.73 -4.02 7.04
CA ILE A 61 11.37 -4.04 5.62
C ILE A 61 12.66 -4.21 4.82
N VAL A 62 12.76 -5.33 4.09
CA VAL A 62 13.95 -5.69 3.30
C VAL A 62 13.71 -5.61 1.79
N GLU A 63 12.45 -5.51 1.37
CA GLU A 63 12.06 -5.45 -0.03
C GLU A 63 10.81 -4.58 -0.19
N ILE A 64 10.80 -3.73 -1.23
CA ILE A 64 9.63 -2.96 -1.66
C ILE A 64 9.51 -3.15 -3.18
N SER A 65 8.40 -3.74 -3.63
CA SER A 65 8.15 -4.03 -5.04
C SER A 65 6.85 -3.37 -5.50
N PRO A 66 6.89 -2.39 -6.42
CA PRO A 66 5.69 -1.80 -6.99
C PRO A 66 5.07 -2.72 -8.06
N ALA A 67 3.73 -2.76 -8.12
CA ALA A 67 2.96 -3.21 -9.27
C ALA A 67 2.44 -1.99 -10.04
N TRP A 68 2.64 -1.99 -11.36
CA TRP A 68 2.41 -0.84 -12.23
C TRP A 68 1.13 -1.01 -13.04
N HIS A 69 0.48 0.10 -13.38
CA HIS A 69 -0.65 0.15 -14.29
C HIS A 69 -0.61 1.40 -15.14
N VAL A 70 -1.34 1.40 -16.26
CA VAL A 70 -1.58 2.59 -17.07
C VAL A 70 -2.98 3.10 -16.74
N PRO A 71 -3.12 4.20 -15.98
CA PRO A 71 -4.42 4.63 -15.48
C PRO A 71 -5.39 5.03 -16.60
N ASN A 72 -4.87 5.74 -17.61
CA ASN A 72 -5.62 6.17 -18.78
C ASN A 72 -4.77 6.06 -20.07
N GLU A 73 -5.41 5.94 -21.22
CA GLU A 73 -4.71 5.90 -22.51
C GLU A 73 -3.87 7.17 -22.72
N GLY A 74 -2.57 6.99 -22.95
CA GLY A 74 -1.62 8.10 -23.12
C GLY A 74 -1.00 8.63 -21.83
N CYS A 75 -1.37 8.09 -20.66
CA CYS A 75 -0.72 8.39 -19.38
C CYS A 75 0.53 7.53 -19.15
N PRO A 76 1.50 8.01 -18.35
CA PRO A 76 2.61 7.18 -17.89
C PRO A 76 2.15 6.06 -16.95
N GLU A 77 2.98 5.05 -16.78
CA GLU A 77 2.75 4.01 -15.77
C GLU A 77 2.81 4.59 -14.36
N MET A 78 1.84 4.22 -13.54
CA MET A 78 1.74 4.62 -12.13
C MET A 78 1.66 3.37 -11.25
N PRO A 79 2.27 3.37 -10.05
CA PRO A 79 2.08 2.30 -9.08
C PRO A 79 0.61 2.24 -8.65
N TRP A 80 0.03 1.04 -8.58
CA TRP A 80 -1.30 0.81 -7.97
C TRP A 80 -1.25 -0.13 -6.76
N ALA A 81 -0.12 -0.81 -6.57
CA ALA A 81 0.13 -1.63 -5.39
C ALA A 81 1.62 -1.64 -5.05
N TYR A 82 1.91 -1.84 -3.76
CA TYR A 82 3.25 -2.08 -3.24
C TYR A 82 3.25 -3.34 -2.41
N ARG A 83 4.11 -4.29 -2.79
CA ARG A 83 4.45 -5.45 -1.96
C ARG A 83 5.63 -5.09 -1.07
N LEU A 84 5.45 -5.29 0.24
CA LEU A 84 6.49 -5.12 1.23
C LEU A 84 6.94 -6.49 1.73
N GLY A 85 8.23 -6.80 1.58
CA GLY A 85 8.87 -8.00 2.12
C GLY A 85 9.61 -7.69 3.41
N PHE A 86 9.45 -8.54 4.42
CA PHE A 86 10.04 -8.36 5.74
C PHE A 86 11.11 -9.42 6.04
N SER A 87 12.04 -9.09 6.95
CA SER A 87 13.19 -9.93 7.32
C SER A 87 12.81 -11.31 7.88
N ASN A 88 11.61 -11.43 8.44
CA ASN A 88 11.05 -12.70 8.91
C ASN A 88 10.33 -13.52 7.83
N THR A 89 10.58 -13.22 6.54
CA THR A 89 9.98 -13.85 5.35
C THR A 89 8.48 -13.58 5.15
N SER A 90 7.85 -12.83 6.04
CA SER A 90 6.48 -12.37 5.82
C SER A 90 6.44 -11.28 4.74
N SER A 91 5.27 -11.09 4.16
CA SER A 91 5.02 -9.98 3.24
C SER A 91 3.58 -9.53 3.33
N LEU A 92 3.33 -8.26 3.06
CA LEU A 92 1.99 -7.72 2.86
C LEU A 92 1.95 -6.91 1.56
N VAL A 93 0.76 -6.69 1.03
CA VAL A 93 0.53 -5.79 -0.10
C VAL A 93 -0.38 -4.67 0.34
N ILE A 94 -0.05 -3.44 -0.02
CA ILE A 94 -0.95 -2.29 0.07
C ILE A 94 -1.32 -1.93 -1.37
N ALA A 95 -2.60 -1.84 -1.69
CA ALA A 95 -3.07 -1.63 -3.05
C ALA A 95 -4.27 -0.68 -3.10
N LEU A 96 -4.46 -0.03 -4.24
CA LEU A 96 -5.71 0.64 -4.58
C LEU A 96 -6.82 -0.39 -4.69
N GLY A 97 -7.91 -0.20 -3.97
CA GLY A 97 -9.02 -1.13 -3.95
C GLY A 97 -9.91 -1.00 -2.73
N THR A 98 -11.02 -1.73 -2.78
CA THR A 98 -11.96 -1.91 -1.68
C THR A 98 -12.27 -3.39 -1.48
N ALA A 99 -12.59 -3.77 -0.25
CA ALA A 99 -13.06 -5.12 0.06
C ALA A 99 -14.53 -5.27 -0.33
N GLU A 100 -14.85 -6.25 -1.16
CA GLU A 100 -16.22 -6.50 -1.64
C GLU A 100 -16.53 -8.00 -1.60
N GLY A 101 -17.46 -8.38 -0.72
CA GLY A 101 -17.81 -9.78 -0.51
C GLY A 101 -16.61 -10.61 -0.04
N GLU A 102 -16.26 -11.65 -0.80
CA GLU A 102 -15.12 -12.54 -0.52
C GLU A 102 -13.82 -12.11 -1.21
N GLY A 103 -13.81 -10.97 -1.92
CA GLY A 103 -12.68 -10.54 -2.72
C GLY A 103 -12.42 -9.05 -2.67
N PHE A 104 -11.71 -8.56 -3.67
CA PHE A 104 -11.34 -7.16 -3.81
C PHE A 104 -11.81 -6.62 -5.15
N ARG A 105 -12.24 -5.36 -5.15
CA ARG A 105 -12.56 -4.61 -6.36
C ARG A 105 -11.61 -3.42 -6.48
N TYR A 106 -11.15 -3.16 -7.70
CA TYR A 106 -10.41 -1.95 -7.98
C TYR A 106 -11.24 -0.70 -7.69
N MET A 107 -10.67 0.16 -6.87
CA MET A 107 -11.24 1.44 -6.49
C MET A 107 -10.05 2.39 -6.30
N PRO A 108 -9.87 3.40 -7.17
CA PRO A 108 -8.65 4.19 -7.20
C PRO A 108 -8.50 5.10 -5.98
N ASP A 109 -9.58 5.50 -5.31
CA ASP A 109 -9.58 6.38 -4.14
C ASP A 109 -9.61 5.62 -2.80
N GLU A 110 -9.57 4.28 -2.83
CA GLU A 110 -9.53 3.43 -1.64
C GLU A 110 -8.24 2.63 -1.50
N LEU A 111 -7.85 2.32 -0.25
CA LEU A 111 -6.68 1.51 0.06
C LEU A 111 -7.10 0.24 0.81
N ILE A 112 -6.53 -0.89 0.40
CA ILE A 112 -6.63 -2.16 1.11
C ILE A 112 -5.24 -2.65 1.50
N VAL A 113 -5.17 -3.33 2.65
CA VAL A 113 -3.98 -4.06 3.11
C VAL A 113 -4.28 -5.55 3.03
N ILE A 114 -3.48 -6.27 2.25
CA ILE A 114 -3.64 -7.69 1.97
C ILE A 114 -2.49 -8.45 2.66
N PHE A 115 -2.83 -9.19 3.71
CA PHE A 115 -1.88 -9.99 4.48
C PHE A 115 -1.71 -11.41 3.93
N ASP A 116 -2.69 -11.92 3.18
CA ASP A 116 -2.64 -13.26 2.58
C ASP A 116 -2.00 -13.21 1.18
N ALA A 117 -0.94 -13.99 1.01
CA ALA A 117 -0.18 -13.99 -0.24
C ALA A 117 -0.94 -14.58 -1.44
N SER A 118 -1.93 -15.45 -1.20
CA SER A 118 -2.77 -16.05 -2.25
C SER A 118 -3.81 -15.04 -2.72
N LEU A 119 -4.44 -14.33 -1.80
CA LEU A 119 -5.37 -13.24 -2.10
C LEU A 119 -4.66 -12.10 -2.86
N ALA A 120 -3.45 -11.73 -2.45
CA ALA A 120 -2.64 -10.75 -3.17
C ALA A 120 -2.27 -11.23 -4.59
N ALA A 121 -1.97 -12.51 -4.78
CA ALA A 121 -1.66 -13.05 -6.12
C ALA A 121 -2.90 -13.11 -7.02
N ALA A 122 -4.08 -13.28 -6.44
CA ALA A 122 -5.36 -13.31 -7.15
C ALA A 122 -5.85 -11.92 -7.52
N TYR A 123 -5.51 -10.89 -6.74
CA TYR A 123 -5.96 -9.52 -7.00
C TYR A 123 -5.25 -8.92 -8.21
N ARG A 124 -6.03 -8.58 -9.22
CA ARG A 124 -5.58 -8.06 -10.52
C ARG A 124 -6.52 -6.95 -10.97
N ILE A 125 -5.98 -5.99 -11.71
CA ILE A 125 -6.77 -4.92 -12.32
C ILE A 125 -6.62 -4.98 -13.83
N PRO A 126 -7.64 -4.61 -14.62
CA PRO A 126 -7.56 -4.69 -16.09
C PRO A 126 -6.43 -3.85 -16.70
N ALA A 127 -6.02 -2.77 -16.01
CA ALA A 127 -5.01 -1.82 -16.45
C ALA A 127 -3.56 -2.23 -16.10
N SER A 128 -3.35 -3.40 -15.49
CA SER A 128 -2.05 -3.91 -15.08
C SER A 128 -1.78 -5.28 -15.70
N ASP A 129 -0.56 -5.49 -16.16
CA ASP A 129 -0.12 -6.78 -16.69
C ASP A 129 0.19 -7.81 -15.58
N THR A 130 0.31 -7.37 -14.33
CA THR A 130 0.66 -8.21 -13.19
C THR A 130 -0.39 -8.16 -12.08
N SER A 131 -0.25 -9.04 -11.09
CA SER A 131 -1.08 -9.01 -9.88
C SER A 131 -0.59 -7.92 -8.92
N SER A 132 -1.33 -7.68 -7.84
CA SER A 132 -0.91 -6.73 -6.79
C SER A 132 0.41 -7.12 -6.10
N ARG A 133 0.98 -8.30 -6.38
CA ARG A 133 2.31 -8.72 -5.91
C ARG A 133 3.49 -8.16 -6.71
N GLY A 134 3.25 -7.54 -7.87
CA GLY A 134 4.30 -7.20 -8.84
C GLY A 134 4.57 -8.32 -9.81
#